data_AF-A0A2V7S6I6-F1
#
_entry.id   AF-A0A2V7S6I6-F1
#
_cell.length_a   1.000
_cell.length_b   1.000
_cell.length_c   1.000
_cell.angle_alpha   90.00
_cell.angle_beta   90.00
_cell.angle_gamma   90.00
#
_symmetry.space_group_name_H-M   'P 1'
#
loop_
_entity.id
_entity.type
_entity.pdbx_description
1 polymer ?
#
loop_
_entity_poly.entity_id
_entity_poly.type
_entity_poly.pdbx_seq_one_letter_code
_entity_poly.pdbx_strand_id
1 'polypeptide(L)' 'MRVGIPKETVAGERRVALVPEVVGRLVKAGHEVVVEGD' A
#
# COMPACT_ATOMS: atom_id res chain seq x y z
N MET A 1 8.27 -3.07 -11.71
CA MET A 1 6.96 -3.62 -11.31
C MET A 1 6.23 -2.56 -10.50
N ARG A 2 4.92 -2.39 -10.71
CA ARG A 2 4.08 -1.41 -10.02
C ARG A 2 3.17 -2.13 -9.03
N VAL A 3 3.13 -1.66 -7.78
CA VAL A 3 2.37 -2.25 -6.68
C VAL A 3 1.33 -1.24 -6.21
N GLY A 4 0.06 -1.60 -6.31
CA GLY A 4 -1.06 -0.81 -5.81
C GLY A 4 -1.45 -1.24 -4.40
N ILE A 5 -1.73 -0.26 -3.53
CA ILE A 5 -2.25 -0.46 -2.18
C ILE A 5 -3.62 0.25 -2.13
N PRO A 6 -4.71 -0.46 -2.49
CA PRO A 6 -6.05 0.13 -2.47
C PRO A 6 -6.56 0.28 -1.04
N LYS A 7 -7.56 1.16 -0.88
CA LYS A 7 -8.31 1.28 0.36
C LYS A 7 -9.29 0.11 0.49
N GLU A 8 -9.40 -0.45 1.70
CA GLU A 8 -10.41 -1.46 1.99
C GLU A 8 -11.82 -0.86 1.91
N THR A 9 -12.75 -1.56 1.26
CA THR A 9 -14.10 -1.06 0.98
C THR A 9 -15.16 -1.56 1.96
N VAL A 10 -14.83 -2.54 2.81
CA VAL A 10 -15.73 -3.09 3.81
C VAL A 10 -16.01 -2.05 4.89
N ALA A 11 -17.29 -1.82 5.21
CA ALA A 11 -17.68 -0.84 6.21
C ALA A 11 -17.05 -1.15 7.59
N GLY A 12 -16.44 -0.14 8.19
CA GLY A 12 -15.76 -0.27 9.49
C GLY A 12 -14.37 -0.92 9.41
N GLU A 13 -13.93 -1.34 8.23
CA GLU A 13 -12.57 -1.82 8.03
C GLU A 13 -11.56 -0.66 8.13
N ARG A 14 -10.46 -0.90 8.84
CA ARG A 14 -9.39 0.09 9.09
C ARG A 14 -7.99 -0.47 8.84
N ARG A 15 -7.89 -1.73 8.42
CA ARG A 15 -6.64 -2.35 8.01
C ARG A 15 -6.23 -1.82 6.64
N VAL A 16 -4.95 -1.99 6.35
CA VAL A 16 -4.35 -1.73 5.03
C VAL A 16 -3.41 -2.90 4.72
N ALA A 17 -3.30 -3.25 3.44
CA ALA A 17 -2.54 -4.42 3.01
C ALA A 17 -1.04 -4.36 3.39
N LEU A 18 -0.45 -3.16 3.40
CA LEU A 18 0.97 -2.94 3.70
C LEU A 18 1.15 -1.76 4.64
N VAL A 19 2.05 -1.90 5.61
CA VAL A 19 2.49 -0.81 6.49
C VAL A 19 3.63 0.00 5.86
N PRO A 20 3.85 1.26 6.28
CA PRO A 20 4.88 2.13 5.71
C PRO A 20 6.29 1.52 5.68
N GLU A 21 6.64 0.71 6.68
CA GLU A 21 7.93 0.03 6.73
C GLU A 21 8.12 -0.93 5.53
N VAL A 22 7.09 -1.71 5.19
CA VAL A 22 7.16 -2.67 4.08
C VAL A 22 7.13 -1.93 2.74
N VAL A 23 6.37 -0.84 2.63
CA VAL A 23 6.41 0.05 1.47
C VAL A 23 7.83 0.57 1.22
N GLY A 24 8.52 1.03 2.27
CA GLY A 24 9.90 1.49 2.16
C GLY A 24 10.87 0.41 1.66
N ARG A 25 10.64 -0.87 2.00
CA ARG A 25 11.44 -1.99 1.49
C ARG A 25 11.17 -2.23 0.00
N LEU A 26 9.91 -2.17 -0.44
CA LEU A 26 9.54 -2.34 -1.85
C LEU A 26 10.12 -1.22 -2.74
N VAL A 27 10.07 0.03 -2.26
CA VAL A 27 10.67 1.17 -2.97
C VAL A 27 12.19 0.99 -3.09
N LYS A 28 12.87 0.58 -2.01
CA LYS A 28 14.32 0.28 -2.04
C LYS A 28 14.68 -0.86 -3.00
N ALA A 29 13.78 -1.82 -3.19
CA ALA A 29 13.94 -2.89 -4.18
C ALA A 29 13.68 -2.43 -5.63
N GLY A 30 13.39 -1.14 -5.86
CA GLY A 30 13.17 -0.58 -7.19
C GLY A 30 11.75 -0.77 -7.72
N HIS A 31 10.77 -1.02 -6.84
CA HIS A 31 9.36 -1.08 -7.24
C HIS A 31 8.69 0.29 -7.11
N GLU A 32 7.79 0.59 -8.06
CA GLU A 32 6.91 1.74 -7.97
C GLU A 32 5.72 1.37 -7.08
N VAL A 33 5.47 2.13 -6.02
CA VAL A 33 4.36 1.89 -5.09
C VAL A 33 3.36 3.04 -5.18
N VAL A 34 2.08 2.70 -5.33
CA VAL A 34 0.97 3.66 -5.40
C VAL A 34 -0.02 3.34 -4.32
N VAL A 35 -0.31 4.31 -3.45
CA VAL A 35 -1.27 4.21 -2.37
C VAL A 35 -2.52 4.98 -2.77
N GLU A 36 -3.69 4.36 -2.63
CA GLU A 36 -4.96 5.05 -2.77
C GLU A 36 -5.14 6.04 -1.61
N GLY A 37 -5.38 7.31 -1.94
CA GLY A 37 -5.71 8.36 -0.97
C GLY A 37 -7.23 8.44 -0.74
N ASP A 38 -7.62 9.06 0.37
CA ASP A 38 -9.03 9.34 0.69
C ASP A 38 -9.64 10.42 -0.21
#